data_AF-S9SCH0-F1
#
_entry.id   AF-S9SCH0-F1
#
_cell.length_a   1.000
_cell.length_b   1.000
_cell.length_c   1.000
_cell.angle_alpha   90.00
_cell.angle_beta   90.00
_cell.angle_gamma   90.00
#
_symmetry.space_group_name_H-M   'P 1'
#
loop_
_entity.id
_entity.type
_entity.pdbx_description
1 polymer ?
#
loop_
_entity_poly.entity_id
_entity_poly.type
_entity_poly.pdbx_seq_one_letter_code
_entity_poly.pdbx_strand_id
1 'polypeptide(L)'
;MIGHFVTRLEVEAAKAGGSLSAATIRALAQHFIAAEQGRFGTYYQRAWDECSHLREALHFEHARKRPFDRALMRRFSHLFPPRLFDEGRDGVLSRRMIPGFILAIDKMIGPTRRERGERVCADILLRHTSADGVCDWERVHTDPETIALIDDTLGAVAQTFGDFERRRAWVIDLIESHLAPADHPTAPDAHWLLGQSGFTVLMRALFRDFALRLQADPVAARAVWGDAAFASIAQFLHHLDGG
;
A
#
# COMPACT_ATOMS: atom_id res chain seq x y z
N MET A 1 20.46 15.16 26.82
CA MET A 1 19.46 16.23 26.68
C MET A 1 18.91 16.69 28.03
N ILE A 2 18.19 15.86 28.79
CA ILE A 2 17.65 16.24 30.11
C ILE A 2 18.75 16.65 31.10
N GLY A 3 19.88 15.95 31.12
CA GLY A 3 21.01 16.32 31.99
C GLY A 3 21.55 17.73 31.75
N HIS A 4 21.61 18.20 30.50
CA HIS A 4 22.10 19.55 30.18
C HIS A 4 21.12 20.66 30.61
N PHE A 5 19.82 20.36 30.56
CA PHE A 5 18.79 21.25 31.10
C PHE A 5 18.85 21.31 32.64
N VAL A 6 19.05 20.17 33.30
CA VAL A 6 19.20 20.10 34.77
C VAL A 6 20.42 20.91 35.23
N THR A 7 21.58 20.75 34.58
CA THR A 7 22.78 21.55 34.90
C THR A 7 22.52 23.06 34.72
N ARG A 8 21.73 23.45 33.71
CA ARG A 8 21.39 24.85 33.50
C ARG A 8 20.46 25.40 34.58
N LEU A 9 19.52 24.58 35.08
CA LEU A 9 18.69 24.95 36.22
C LEU A 9 19.52 25.11 37.50
N GLU A 10 20.49 24.22 37.75
CA GLU A 10 21.39 24.30 38.90
C GLU A 10 22.23 25.58 38.89
N VAL A 11 22.78 25.95 37.72
CA VAL A 11 23.57 27.17 37.55
C VAL A 11 22.72 28.43 37.78
N GLU A 12 21.51 28.48 37.23
CA GLU A 12 20.61 29.63 37.41
C GLU A 12 20.05 29.70 38.83
N ALA A 13 19.79 28.57 39.48
CA ALA A 13 19.41 28.51 40.90
C ALA A 13 20.54 29.03 41.79
N ALA A 14 21.79 28.65 41.53
CA ALA A 14 22.95 29.13 42.28
C ALA A 14 23.11 30.67 42.16
N LYS A 15 22.87 31.24 40.98
CA LYS A 15 22.89 32.70 40.76
C LYS A 15 21.76 33.44 41.46
N ALA A 16 20.61 32.80 41.64
CA ALA A 16 19.42 33.37 42.27
C ALA A 16 19.33 33.12 43.79
N GLY A 17 20.41 32.67 44.44
CA GLY A 17 20.44 32.43 45.89
C GLY A 17 19.87 31.07 46.32
N GLY A 18 19.89 30.07 45.42
CA GLY A 18 19.55 28.67 45.71
C GLY A 18 18.12 28.27 45.38
N SER A 19 17.29 29.17 44.82
CA SER A 19 15.92 28.84 44.43
C SER A 19 15.51 29.53 43.12
N LEU A 20 14.59 28.91 42.38
CA LEU A 20 14.04 29.46 41.15
C LEU A 20 12.52 29.56 41.26
N SER A 21 11.95 30.64 40.75
CA SER A 21 10.50 30.77 40.63
C SER A 21 9.95 29.86 39.52
N ALA A 22 8.70 29.45 39.65
CA ALA A 22 8.02 28.67 38.61
C ALA A 22 7.99 29.39 37.24
N ALA A 23 7.91 30.73 37.24
CA ALA A 23 7.95 31.52 36.02
C ALA A 23 9.33 31.45 35.33
N THR A 24 10.41 31.54 36.11
CA THR A 24 11.79 31.44 35.61
C THR A 24 12.09 30.05 35.06
N ILE A 25 11.66 28.99 35.75
CA ILE A 25 11.80 27.61 35.27
C ILE A 25 11.08 27.43 33.92
N ARG A 26 9.87 27.97 33.80
CA ARG A 26 9.07 27.86 32.57
C ARG A 26 9.70 28.63 31.40
N ALA A 27 10.26 29.81 31.65
CA ALA A 27 11.00 30.58 30.64
C ALA A 27 12.29 29.87 30.20
N LEU A 28 13.05 29.31 31.13
CA LEU A 28 14.26 28.52 30.83
C LEU A 28 13.92 27.26 30.03
N ALA A 29 12.82 26.58 30.36
CA ALA A 29 12.33 25.42 29.62
C ALA A 29 11.95 25.79 28.18
N GLN A 30 11.19 26.87 27.98
CA GLN A 30 10.80 27.35 26.65
C GLN A 30 12.02 27.72 25.79
N HIS A 31 12.99 28.42 26.38
CA HIS A 31 14.23 28.79 25.67
C HIS A 31 15.08 27.55 25.35
N PHE A 32 15.18 26.59 26.27
CA PHE A 32 15.88 25.33 26.03
C PHE A 32 15.22 24.56 24.89
N ILE A 33 13.89 24.40 24.92
CA ILE A 33 13.13 23.72 23.85
C ILE A 33 13.34 24.41 22.49
N ALA A 34 13.27 25.74 22.43
CA ALA A 34 13.46 26.48 21.18
C ALA A 34 14.88 26.31 20.60
N ALA A 35 15.91 26.38 21.46
CA ALA A 35 17.30 26.16 21.05
C ALA A 35 17.56 24.71 20.61
N GLU A 36 16.97 23.75 21.33
CA GLU A 36 17.14 22.32 21.05
C GLU A 36 16.36 21.89 19.80
N GLN A 37 15.19 22.47 19.54
CA GLN A 37 14.43 22.28 18.30
C GLN A 37 15.22 22.73 17.07
N GLY A 38 15.91 23.88 17.13
CA GLY A 38 16.78 24.33 16.04
C GLY A 38 18.00 23.43 15.82
N ARG A 39 18.55 22.85 16.90
CA ARG A 39 19.78 22.04 16.86
C ARG A 39 19.54 20.58 16.49
N PHE A 40 18.41 20.01 16.91
CA PHE A 40 18.10 18.59 16.74
C PHE A 40 16.89 18.33 15.83
N GLY A 41 16.16 19.35 15.39
CA GLY A 41 15.01 19.19 14.49
C GLY A 41 15.37 18.44 13.21
N THR A 42 16.52 18.76 12.60
CA THR A 42 17.03 18.07 11.41
C THR A 42 17.47 16.64 11.69
N TYR A 43 18.03 16.38 12.88
CA TYR A 43 18.41 15.04 13.32
C TYR A 43 17.16 14.16 13.56
N TYR A 44 16.14 14.69 14.24
CA TYR A 44 14.88 14.00 14.47
C TYR A 44 14.11 13.75 13.18
N GLN A 45 14.09 14.71 12.25
CA GLN A 45 13.52 14.52 10.92
C GLN A 45 14.26 13.40 10.18
N ARG A 46 15.60 13.41 10.12
CA ARG A 46 16.36 12.32 9.49
C ARG A 46 16.10 10.97 10.13
N ALA A 47 16.12 10.88 11.46
CA ALA A 47 15.85 9.63 12.17
C ALA A 47 14.41 9.14 11.93
N TRP A 48 13.45 10.05 11.81
CA TRP A 48 12.07 9.74 11.46
C TRP A 48 11.94 9.25 10.01
N ASP A 49 12.60 9.92 9.08
CA ASP A 49 12.63 9.56 7.65
C ASP A 49 13.29 8.18 7.47
N GLU A 50 14.43 7.93 8.13
CA GLU A 50 15.12 6.63 8.13
C GLU A 50 14.23 5.52 8.73
N CYS A 51 13.57 5.77 9.87
CA CYS A 51 12.62 4.81 10.45
C CYS A 51 11.45 4.53 9.51
N SER A 52 10.95 5.55 8.82
CA SER A 52 9.84 5.43 7.86
C SER A 52 10.26 4.60 6.65
N HIS A 53 11.41 4.91 6.05
CA HIS A 53 12.00 4.15 4.95
C HIS A 53 12.27 2.68 5.33
N LEU A 54 12.79 2.42 6.54
CA LEU A 54 13.05 1.06 7.00
C LEU A 54 11.74 0.28 7.20
N ARG A 55 10.73 0.89 7.84
CA ARG A 55 9.40 0.31 8.02
C ARG A 55 8.75 -0.04 6.68
N GLU A 56 9.00 0.75 5.65
CA GLU A 56 8.44 0.54 4.31
C GLU A 56 9.22 -0.47 3.49
N ALA A 57 10.55 -0.49 3.57
CA ALA A 57 11.35 -1.59 3.03
C ALA A 57 10.85 -2.91 3.59
N LEU A 58 10.58 -2.97 4.90
CA LEU A 58 9.93 -4.09 5.55
C LEU A 58 8.51 -4.33 5.02
N HIS A 59 7.70 -3.30 4.79
CA HIS A 59 6.35 -3.46 4.22
C HIS A 59 6.38 -4.02 2.78
N PHE A 60 7.31 -3.57 1.93
CA PHE A 60 7.51 -4.08 0.57
C PHE A 60 8.10 -5.51 0.57
N GLU A 61 8.92 -5.85 1.55
CA GLU A 61 9.31 -7.23 1.80
C GLU A 61 8.15 -8.08 2.33
N HIS A 62 7.29 -7.52 3.17
CA HIS A 62 6.09 -8.18 3.68
C HIS A 62 5.08 -8.46 2.57
N ALA A 63 4.84 -7.52 1.65
CA ALA A 63 4.00 -7.76 0.47
C ALA A 63 4.60 -8.88 -0.42
N ARG A 64 5.93 -8.98 -0.50
CA ARG A 64 6.62 -10.12 -1.15
C ARG A 64 6.48 -11.44 -0.39
N LYS A 65 6.27 -11.39 0.93
CA LYS A 65 6.02 -12.55 1.81
C LYS A 65 4.55 -12.96 1.85
N ARG A 66 3.62 -12.10 1.42
CA ARG A 66 2.17 -12.38 1.38
C ARG A 66 1.79 -12.93 0.01
N PRO A 67 1.53 -14.24 -0.11
CA PRO A 67 1.37 -14.88 -1.42
C PRO A 67 0.14 -14.34 -2.18
N PHE A 68 -0.92 -13.98 -1.46
CA PHE A 68 -2.13 -13.43 -2.06
C PHE A 68 -1.94 -12.02 -2.61
N ASP A 69 -1.28 -11.12 -1.86
CA ASP A 69 -0.92 -9.79 -2.35
C ASP A 69 -0.06 -9.88 -3.61
N ARG A 70 0.91 -10.79 -3.63
CA ARG A 70 1.78 -11.01 -4.78
C ARG A 70 1.00 -11.52 -6.00
N ALA A 71 0.05 -12.44 -5.81
CA ALA A 71 -0.81 -12.93 -6.88
C ALA A 71 -1.69 -11.81 -7.48
N LEU A 72 -2.22 -10.90 -6.65
CA LEU A 72 -2.95 -9.72 -7.12
C LEU A 72 -2.03 -8.71 -7.84
N MET A 73 -0.85 -8.44 -7.30
CA MET A 73 0.08 -7.46 -7.87
C MET A 73 0.66 -7.91 -9.21
N ARG A 74 0.84 -9.21 -9.43
CA ARG A 74 1.30 -9.79 -10.72
C ARG A 74 0.49 -9.28 -11.92
N ARG A 75 -0.79 -8.95 -11.71
CA ARG A 75 -1.73 -8.51 -12.74
C ARG A 75 -1.34 -7.15 -13.34
N PHE A 76 -0.65 -6.31 -12.58
CA PHE A 76 -0.29 -4.94 -12.98
C PHE A 76 1.17 -4.57 -12.67
N SER A 77 1.98 -5.52 -12.19
CA SER A 77 3.39 -5.34 -11.82
C SER A 77 4.22 -4.68 -12.93
N HIS A 78 3.92 -5.01 -14.19
CA HIS A 78 4.56 -4.46 -15.39
C HIS A 78 4.43 -2.95 -15.55
N LEU A 79 3.42 -2.32 -14.92
CA LEU A 79 3.21 -0.88 -14.96
C LEU A 79 4.16 -0.11 -14.02
N PHE A 80 4.81 -0.79 -13.09
CA PHE A 80 5.82 -0.17 -12.23
C PHE A 80 7.15 0.04 -12.97
N PRO A 81 8.02 0.96 -12.50
CA PRO A 81 9.34 1.10 -13.09
C PRO A 81 10.18 -0.19 -12.93
N PRO A 82 11.16 -0.45 -13.81
CA PRO A 82 12.01 -1.63 -13.68
C PRO A 82 12.80 -1.61 -12.37
N ARG A 83 12.91 -2.77 -11.73
CA ARG A 83 13.71 -2.99 -10.52
C ARG A 83 14.38 -4.36 -10.62
N LEU A 84 15.58 -4.51 -10.05
CA LEU A 84 16.25 -5.81 -10.01
C LEU A 84 15.31 -6.87 -9.40
N PHE A 85 15.18 -8.00 -10.09
CA PHE A 85 14.36 -9.16 -9.68
C PHE A 85 12.85 -8.90 -9.59
N ASP A 86 12.32 -7.95 -10.36
CA ASP A 86 10.89 -7.63 -10.48
C ASP A 86 10.48 -7.48 -11.96
N GLU A 87 9.18 -7.46 -12.23
CA GLU A 87 8.57 -7.49 -13.57
C GLU A 87 8.22 -6.10 -14.12
N GLY A 88 8.57 -5.04 -13.39
CA GLY A 88 8.30 -3.65 -13.78
C GLY A 88 8.91 -3.29 -15.13
N ARG A 89 8.19 -2.51 -15.93
CA ARG A 89 8.59 -2.06 -17.28
C ARG A 89 8.25 -0.59 -17.50
N ASP A 90 6.97 -0.25 -17.56
CA ASP A 90 6.50 0.98 -18.22
C ASP A 90 6.68 2.24 -17.35
N GLY A 91 6.77 2.09 -16.02
CA GLY A 91 6.97 3.22 -15.10
C GLY A 91 5.78 4.17 -14.98
N VAL A 92 4.58 3.75 -15.41
CA VAL A 92 3.35 4.56 -15.35
C VAL A 92 2.82 4.69 -13.92
N LEU A 93 2.99 3.63 -13.11
CA LEU A 93 2.61 3.61 -11.70
C LEU A 93 3.83 3.73 -10.79
N SER A 94 3.68 4.41 -9.65
CA SER A 94 4.70 4.40 -8.59
C SER A 94 4.43 3.25 -7.61
N ARG A 95 5.50 2.54 -7.19
CA ARG A 95 5.40 1.52 -6.12
C ARG A 95 4.96 2.11 -4.78
N ARG A 96 5.08 3.43 -4.59
CA ARG A 96 4.59 4.14 -3.41
C ARG A 96 3.09 3.91 -3.17
N MET A 97 2.34 3.56 -4.20
CA MET A 97 0.89 3.30 -4.11
C MET A 97 0.52 1.97 -3.46
N ILE A 98 1.45 1.01 -3.38
CA ILE A 98 1.16 -0.38 -2.98
C ILE A 98 0.47 -0.47 -1.60
N PRO A 99 0.91 0.25 -0.54
CA PRO A 99 0.27 0.16 0.76
C PRO A 99 -1.20 0.61 0.71
N GLY A 100 -1.46 1.74 0.06
CA GLY A 100 -2.82 2.26 -0.14
C GLY A 100 -3.68 1.33 -1.00
N PHE A 101 -3.11 0.71 -2.02
CA PHE A 101 -3.80 -0.28 -2.85
C PHE A 101 -4.21 -1.51 -2.04
N ILE A 102 -3.28 -2.10 -1.28
CA ILE A 102 -3.56 -3.26 -0.43
C ILE A 102 -4.67 -2.91 0.58
N LEU A 103 -4.60 -1.73 1.19
CA LEU A 103 -5.63 -1.26 2.12
C LEU A 103 -6.99 -1.10 1.45
N ALA A 104 -7.03 -0.59 0.21
CA ALA A 104 -8.26 -0.46 -0.55
C ALA A 104 -8.89 -1.83 -0.85
N ILE A 105 -8.09 -2.80 -1.30
CA ILE A 105 -8.54 -4.17 -1.53
C ILE A 105 -9.09 -4.77 -0.22
N ASP A 106 -8.36 -4.65 0.89
CA ASP A 106 -8.78 -5.18 2.20
C ASP A 106 -10.12 -4.62 2.66
N LYS A 107 -10.34 -3.32 2.46
CA LYS A 107 -11.62 -2.66 2.77
C LYS A 107 -12.75 -3.07 1.84
N MET A 108 -12.47 -3.45 0.58
CA MET A 108 -13.50 -3.87 -0.38
C MET A 108 -13.90 -5.34 -0.20
N ILE A 109 -12.95 -6.23 0.07
CA ILE A 109 -13.23 -7.68 0.17
C ILE A 109 -13.57 -8.13 1.58
N GLY A 110 -13.13 -7.38 2.59
CA GLY A 110 -13.34 -7.69 4.01
C GLY A 110 -12.41 -8.78 4.55
N PRO A 111 -12.35 -8.92 5.89
CA PRO A 111 -11.37 -9.80 6.56
C PRO A 111 -11.55 -11.29 6.22
N THR A 112 -12.78 -11.76 6.08
CA THR A 112 -13.05 -13.19 5.79
C THR A 112 -12.50 -13.62 4.44
N ARG A 113 -12.73 -12.83 3.38
CA ARG A 113 -12.19 -13.14 2.05
C ARG A 113 -10.67 -12.98 2.02
N ARG A 114 -10.16 -11.95 2.70
CA ARG A 114 -8.71 -11.72 2.86
C ARG A 114 -8.00 -12.91 3.49
N GLU A 115 -8.48 -13.39 4.63
CA GLU A 115 -7.93 -14.54 5.35
C GLU A 115 -8.05 -15.84 4.55
N ARG A 116 -9.14 -16.01 3.80
CA ARG A 116 -9.28 -17.15 2.88
C ARG A 116 -8.23 -17.08 1.77
N GLY A 117 -8.07 -15.91 1.14
CA GLY A 117 -7.10 -15.73 0.06
C GLY A 117 -5.67 -16.00 0.50
N GLU A 118 -5.27 -15.50 1.68
CA GLU A 118 -3.94 -15.79 2.23
C GLU A 118 -3.72 -17.28 2.50
N ARG A 119 -4.70 -17.97 3.10
CA ARG A 119 -4.60 -19.41 3.36
C ARG A 119 -4.47 -20.22 2.08
N VAL A 120 -5.35 -19.98 1.11
CA VAL A 120 -5.34 -20.69 -0.17
C VAL A 120 -4.03 -20.43 -0.93
N CYS A 121 -3.58 -19.17 -1.03
CA CYS A 121 -2.31 -18.89 -1.70
C CYS A 121 -1.09 -19.46 -0.94
N ALA A 122 -1.12 -19.56 0.38
CA ALA A 122 -0.06 -20.21 1.14
C ALA A 122 -0.01 -21.73 0.86
N ASP A 123 -1.16 -22.39 0.78
CA ASP A 123 -1.24 -23.82 0.42
C ASP A 123 -0.73 -24.06 -1.01
N ILE A 124 -1.14 -23.21 -1.97
CA ILE A 124 -0.64 -23.26 -3.35
C ILE A 124 0.88 -23.03 -3.39
N LEU A 125 1.39 -22.05 -2.62
CA LEU A 125 2.82 -21.77 -2.55
C LEU A 125 3.60 -23.00 -2.08
N LEU A 126 3.12 -23.69 -1.04
CA LEU A 126 3.75 -24.92 -0.54
C LEU A 126 3.75 -26.03 -1.59
N ARG A 127 2.67 -26.19 -2.36
CA ARG A 127 2.59 -27.18 -3.46
C ARG A 127 3.62 -26.94 -4.56
N HIS A 128 4.00 -25.68 -4.79
CA HIS A 128 4.95 -25.28 -5.85
C HIS A 128 6.34 -24.89 -5.33
N THR A 129 6.63 -25.20 -4.06
CA THR A 129 7.96 -25.01 -3.46
C THR A 129 8.73 -26.32 -3.48
N SER A 130 9.95 -26.32 -4.01
CA SER A 130 10.81 -27.50 -4.04
C SER A 130 11.31 -27.89 -2.64
N ALA A 131 11.88 -29.10 -2.51
CA ALA A 131 12.49 -29.56 -1.26
C ALA A 131 13.65 -28.64 -0.79
N ASP A 132 14.30 -27.94 -1.72
CA ASP A 132 15.37 -26.97 -1.44
C ASP A 132 14.84 -25.58 -1.05
N GLY A 133 13.51 -25.42 -0.93
CA GLY A 133 12.86 -24.16 -0.55
C GLY A 133 12.73 -23.14 -1.69
N VAL A 134 12.99 -23.53 -2.94
CA VAL A 134 12.84 -22.65 -4.10
C VAL A 134 11.42 -22.74 -4.65
N CYS A 135 10.72 -21.62 -4.70
CA CYS A 135 9.35 -21.55 -5.23
C CYS A 135 9.34 -21.16 -6.71
N ASP A 136 8.58 -21.92 -7.52
CA ASP A 136 8.24 -21.56 -8.89
C ASP A 136 6.99 -20.65 -8.90
N TRP A 137 7.24 -19.34 -8.90
CA TRP A 137 6.16 -18.34 -8.92
C TRP A 137 5.32 -18.36 -10.20
N GLU A 138 5.90 -18.75 -11.34
CA GLU A 138 5.11 -18.85 -12.58
C GLU A 138 4.08 -19.98 -12.47
N ARG A 139 4.45 -21.10 -11.85
CA ARG A 139 3.47 -22.17 -11.53
C ARG A 139 2.43 -21.74 -10.52
N VAL A 140 2.81 -20.98 -9.49
CA VAL A 140 1.83 -20.41 -8.54
C VAL A 140 0.83 -19.48 -9.27
N HIS A 141 1.31 -18.62 -10.17
CA HIS A 141 0.46 -17.68 -10.90
C HIS A 141 -0.41 -18.34 -11.97
N THR A 142 0.01 -19.48 -12.53
CA THR A 142 -0.74 -20.25 -13.52
C THR A 142 -1.57 -21.40 -12.92
N ASP A 143 -1.49 -21.62 -11.60
CA ASP A 143 -2.33 -22.61 -10.90
C ASP A 143 -3.83 -22.24 -11.06
N PRO A 144 -4.69 -23.17 -11.50
CA PRO A 144 -6.12 -22.92 -11.64
C PRO A 144 -6.80 -22.42 -10.38
N GLU A 145 -6.34 -22.85 -9.20
CA GLU A 145 -6.88 -22.41 -7.91
C GLU A 145 -6.49 -20.95 -7.61
N THR A 146 -5.27 -20.53 -7.97
CA THR A 146 -4.87 -19.11 -7.90
C THR A 146 -5.76 -18.27 -8.82
N ILE A 147 -5.97 -18.72 -10.05
CA ILE A 147 -6.78 -17.99 -11.03
C ILE A 147 -8.22 -17.84 -10.51
N ALA A 148 -8.84 -18.91 -10.04
CA ALA A 148 -10.19 -18.89 -9.49
C ALA A 148 -10.32 -18.00 -8.25
N LEU A 149 -9.33 -18.01 -7.35
CA LEU A 149 -9.30 -17.16 -6.17
C LEU A 149 -9.21 -15.68 -6.52
N ILE A 150 -8.34 -15.33 -7.47
CA ILE A 150 -8.18 -13.95 -7.93
C ILE A 150 -9.47 -13.49 -8.63
N ASP A 151 -10.10 -14.35 -9.43
CA ASP A 151 -11.37 -14.03 -10.10
C ASP A 151 -12.52 -13.82 -9.10
N ASP A 152 -12.64 -14.65 -8.06
CA ASP A 152 -13.61 -14.46 -6.98
C ASP A 152 -13.37 -13.11 -6.26
N THR A 153 -12.11 -12.81 -5.97
CA THR A 153 -11.71 -11.54 -5.34
C THR A 153 -12.08 -10.35 -6.22
N LEU A 154 -11.74 -10.38 -7.50
CA LEU A 154 -12.02 -9.30 -8.45
C LEU A 154 -13.52 -9.14 -8.69
N GLY A 155 -14.28 -10.23 -8.76
CA GLY A 155 -15.73 -10.20 -8.82
C GLY A 155 -16.35 -9.53 -7.58
N ALA A 156 -15.81 -9.79 -6.39
CA ALA A 156 -16.23 -9.10 -5.16
C ALA A 156 -15.86 -7.61 -5.19
N VAL A 157 -14.65 -7.26 -5.65
CA VAL A 157 -14.21 -5.87 -5.77
C VAL A 157 -15.09 -5.09 -6.75
N ALA A 158 -15.37 -5.64 -7.93
CA ALA A 158 -16.19 -5.00 -8.96
C ALA A 158 -17.61 -4.67 -8.44
N GLN A 159 -18.22 -5.57 -7.67
CA GLN A 159 -19.54 -5.33 -7.06
C GLN A 159 -19.57 -4.17 -6.06
N THR A 160 -18.42 -3.72 -5.55
CA THR A 160 -18.36 -2.55 -4.68
C THR A 160 -18.52 -1.22 -5.42
N PHE A 161 -18.48 -1.22 -6.76
CA PHE A 161 -18.58 -0.06 -7.65
C PHE A 161 -20.01 0.22 -8.15
N GLY A 162 -21.04 -0.11 -7.35
CA GLY A 162 -22.43 0.21 -7.72
C GLY A 162 -22.68 1.70 -8.02
N ASP A 163 -21.99 2.59 -7.29
CA ASP A 163 -21.77 3.99 -7.67
C ASP A 163 -20.32 4.15 -8.09
N PHE A 164 -20.07 4.03 -9.40
CA PHE A 164 -18.73 3.96 -9.96
C PHE A 164 -17.91 5.21 -9.64
N GLU A 165 -18.49 6.38 -9.86
CA GLU A 165 -17.79 7.66 -9.70
C GLU A 165 -17.41 7.91 -8.24
N ARG A 166 -18.35 7.68 -7.33
CA ARG A 166 -18.10 7.82 -5.90
C ARG A 166 -17.06 6.82 -5.42
N ARG A 167 -17.15 5.55 -5.85
CA ARG A 167 -16.20 4.51 -5.42
C ARG A 167 -14.81 4.76 -6.02
N ARG A 168 -14.72 5.21 -7.27
CA ARG A 168 -13.46 5.61 -7.93
C ARG A 168 -12.76 6.71 -7.15
N ALA A 169 -13.47 7.80 -6.82
CA ALA A 169 -12.93 8.88 -6.02
C ALA A 169 -12.41 8.38 -4.66
N TRP A 170 -13.20 7.54 -3.98
CA TRP A 170 -12.79 6.93 -2.70
C TRP A 170 -11.51 6.08 -2.82
N VAL A 171 -11.36 5.28 -3.88
CA VAL A 171 -10.14 4.47 -4.07
C VAL A 171 -8.92 5.38 -4.30
N ILE A 172 -9.06 6.40 -5.13
CA ILE A 172 -7.98 7.35 -5.42
C ILE A 172 -7.54 8.05 -4.13
N ASP A 173 -8.49 8.64 -3.39
CA ASP A 173 -8.20 9.34 -2.13
C ASP A 173 -7.53 8.42 -1.11
N LEU A 174 -8.00 7.17 -1.00
CA LEU A 174 -7.42 6.21 -0.06
C LEU A 174 -5.99 5.83 -0.45
N ILE A 175 -5.71 5.62 -1.74
CA ILE A 175 -4.37 5.30 -2.20
C ILE A 175 -3.43 6.48 -2.00
N GLU A 176 -3.86 7.69 -2.38
CA GLU A 176 -3.04 8.91 -2.29
C GLU A 176 -2.75 9.31 -0.85
N SER A 177 -3.71 9.14 0.06
CA SER A 177 -3.50 9.38 1.50
C SER A 177 -2.58 8.36 2.18
N HIS A 178 -2.27 7.25 1.50
CA HIS A 178 -1.42 6.16 2.01
C HIS A 178 -0.24 5.86 1.08
N LEU A 179 0.21 6.85 0.30
CA LEU A 179 1.46 6.72 -0.44
C LEU A 179 2.61 6.55 0.56
N ALA A 180 3.50 5.58 0.28
CA ALA A 180 4.81 5.59 0.93
C ALA A 180 5.51 6.93 0.61
N PRO A 181 6.34 7.50 1.50
CA PRO A 181 7.27 8.56 1.16
C PRO A 181 8.14 8.14 -0.04
N ALA A 182 8.63 9.14 -0.75
CA ALA A 182 9.61 8.91 -1.81
C ALA A 182 10.98 8.68 -1.19
N ASP A 183 11.83 7.88 -1.82
CA ASP A 183 13.18 7.57 -1.34
C ASP A 183 14.01 8.84 -1.04
N HIS A 184 13.75 9.92 -1.77
CA HIS A 184 14.33 11.24 -1.57
C HIS A 184 13.47 12.32 -2.24
N PRO A 185 13.56 13.59 -1.83
CA PRO A 185 12.70 14.67 -2.35
C PRO A 185 12.83 14.93 -3.86
N THR A 186 13.95 14.53 -4.47
CA THR A 186 14.21 14.67 -5.91
C THR A 186 14.00 13.37 -6.68
N ALA A 187 13.43 12.34 -6.04
CA ALA A 187 13.08 11.10 -6.73
C ALA A 187 12.08 11.39 -7.86
N PRO A 188 12.14 10.68 -9.00
CA PRO A 188 11.25 10.92 -10.13
C PRO A 188 9.76 10.85 -9.80
N ASP A 189 9.39 10.03 -8.80
CA ASP A 189 8.02 9.83 -8.36
C ASP A 189 7.68 10.59 -7.07
N ALA A 190 8.49 11.56 -6.63
CA ALA A 190 8.29 12.30 -5.38
C ALA A 190 6.93 13.01 -5.30
N HIS A 191 6.46 13.54 -6.43
CA HIS A 191 5.17 14.22 -6.57
C HIS A 191 4.13 13.36 -7.30
N TRP A 192 4.41 12.07 -7.47
CA TRP A 192 3.49 11.18 -8.16
C TRP A 192 2.19 11.03 -7.36
N LEU A 193 1.07 11.11 -8.07
CA LEU A 193 -0.27 10.87 -7.59
C LEU A 193 -0.96 9.91 -8.56
N LEU A 194 -1.94 9.16 -8.07
CA LEU A 194 -2.64 8.17 -8.91
C LEU A 194 -3.55 8.89 -9.92
N GLY A 195 -4.38 9.81 -9.44
CA GLY A 195 -5.37 10.51 -10.26
C GLY A 195 -6.33 9.58 -11.02
N GLN A 196 -7.16 10.17 -11.88
CA GLN A 196 -8.14 9.40 -12.66
C GLN A 196 -7.48 8.54 -13.76
N SER A 197 -6.44 9.06 -14.41
CA SER A 197 -5.72 8.35 -15.47
C SER A 197 -4.97 7.13 -14.90
N GLY A 198 -4.23 7.30 -13.81
CA GLY A 198 -3.53 6.21 -13.14
C GLY A 198 -4.50 5.17 -12.57
N PHE A 199 -5.64 5.60 -12.00
CA PHE A 199 -6.70 4.67 -11.59
C PHE A 199 -7.20 3.83 -12.77
N THR A 200 -7.50 4.46 -13.91
CA THR A 200 -8.00 3.76 -15.10
C THR A 200 -6.98 2.74 -15.61
N VAL A 201 -5.70 3.14 -15.69
CA VAL A 201 -4.61 2.26 -16.11
C VAL A 201 -4.44 1.08 -15.15
N LEU A 202 -4.43 1.33 -13.84
CA LEU A 202 -4.35 0.29 -12.80
C LEU A 202 -5.50 -0.70 -12.91
N MET A 203 -6.74 -0.21 -12.92
CA MET A 203 -7.93 -1.06 -12.87
C MET A 203 -8.10 -1.86 -14.16
N ARG A 204 -7.79 -1.27 -15.32
CA ARG A 204 -7.77 -2.00 -16.60
C ARG A 204 -6.76 -3.16 -16.57
N ALA A 205 -5.54 -2.91 -16.11
CA ALA A 205 -4.52 -3.96 -16.01
C ALA A 205 -4.93 -5.06 -15.01
N LEU A 206 -5.42 -4.66 -13.84
CA LEU A 206 -5.87 -5.58 -12.79
C LEU A 206 -6.99 -6.53 -13.29
N PHE A 207 -7.98 -5.97 -13.99
CA PHE A 207 -9.18 -6.69 -14.44
C PHE A 207 -9.05 -7.33 -15.83
N ARG A 208 -7.95 -7.08 -16.57
CA ARG A 208 -7.80 -7.51 -17.98
C ARG A 208 -8.15 -8.97 -18.25
N ASP A 209 -7.43 -9.92 -17.65
CA ASP A 209 -7.68 -11.33 -17.99
C ASP A 209 -8.95 -11.88 -17.32
N PHE A 210 -9.43 -11.23 -16.24
CA PHE A 210 -10.74 -11.54 -15.68
C PHE A 210 -11.85 -11.18 -16.67
N ALA A 211 -11.79 -9.98 -17.27
CA ALA A 211 -12.72 -9.56 -18.32
C ALA A 211 -12.68 -10.50 -19.54
N LEU A 212 -11.48 -10.91 -19.99
CA LEU A 212 -11.33 -11.87 -21.08
C LEU A 212 -11.98 -13.22 -20.76
N ARG A 213 -11.82 -13.72 -19.53
CA ARG A 213 -12.46 -14.98 -19.10
C ARG A 213 -13.98 -14.86 -19.02
N LEU A 214 -14.50 -13.76 -18.51
CA LEU A 214 -15.95 -13.49 -18.47
C LEU A 214 -16.56 -13.44 -19.87
N GLN A 215 -15.85 -12.86 -20.84
CA GLN A 215 -16.28 -12.80 -22.24
C GLN A 215 -16.18 -14.16 -22.94
N ALA A 216 -15.19 -14.98 -22.59
CA ALA A 216 -14.98 -16.29 -23.19
C ALA A 216 -16.08 -17.30 -22.81
N ASP A 217 -16.56 -17.29 -21.56
CA ASP A 217 -17.66 -18.14 -21.11
C ASP A 217 -18.64 -17.40 -20.18
N PRO A 218 -19.56 -16.61 -20.77
CA PRO A 218 -20.51 -15.82 -20.00
C PRO A 218 -21.61 -16.66 -19.35
N VAL A 219 -21.78 -17.93 -19.73
CA VAL A 219 -22.74 -18.86 -19.11
C VAL A 219 -22.16 -19.41 -17.82
N ALA A 220 -20.91 -19.89 -17.85
CA ALA A 220 -20.22 -20.33 -16.63
C ALA A 220 -20.07 -19.17 -15.63
N ALA A 221 -19.76 -17.97 -16.09
CA ALA A 221 -19.69 -16.79 -15.23
C ALA A 221 -21.02 -16.52 -14.51
N ARG A 222 -22.15 -16.55 -15.22
CA ARG A 222 -23.48 -16.39 -14.60
C ARG A 222 -23.80 -17.49 -13.60
N ALA A 223 -23.39 -18.73 -13.87
CA ALA A 223 -23.57 -19.83 -12.93
C ALA A 223 -22.78 -19.62 -11.62
N VAL A 224 -21.61 -18.99 -11.68
CA VAL A 224 -20.77 -18.71 -10.50
C VAL A 224 -21.29 -17.51 -9.70
N TRP A 225 -21.57 -16.38 -10.35
CA TRP A 225 -21.90 -15.12 -9.65
C TRP A 225 -23.40 -14.85 -9.54
N GLY A 226 -24.23 -15.51 -10.35
CA GLY A 226 -25.64 -15.18 -10.52
C GLY A 226 -25.85 -13.97 -11.43
N ASP A 227 -27.06 -13.82 -11.96
CA ASP A 227 -27.37 -12.81 -12.99
C ASP A 227 -27.15 -11.37 -12.52
N ALA A 228 -27.57 -11.04 -11.29
CA ALA A 228 -27.47 -9.69 -10.76
C ALA A 228 -26.01 -9.25 -10.57
N ALA A 229 -25.18 -10.12 -9.98
CA ALA A 229 -23.76 -9.82 -9.78
C ALA A 229 -23.00 -9.80 -11.11
N PHE A 230 -23.31 -10.72 -12.03
CA PHE A 230 -22.74 -10.70 -13.38
C PHE A 230 -23.04 -9.38 -14.09
N ALA A 231 -24.28 -8.89 -14.04
CA ALA A 231 -24.66 -7.61 -14.63
C ALA A 231 -23.91 -6.42 -14.00
N SER A 232 -23.76 -6.40 -12.67
CA SER A 232 -22.99 -5.37 -11.97
C SER A 232 -21.51 -5.40 -12.35
N ILE A 233 -20.90 -6.58 -12.45
CA ILE A 233 -19.51 -6.75 -12.88
C ILE A 233 -19.33 -6.27 -14.33
N ALA A 234 -20.24 -6.66 -15.23
CA ALA A 234 -20.20 -6.25 -16.63
C ALA A 234 -20.32 -4.72 -16.77
N GLN A 235 -21.21 -4.09 -16.00
CA GLN A 235 -21.35 -2.64 -15.96
C GLN A 235 -20.06 -1.95 -15.48
N PHE A 236 -19.44 -2.47 -14.43
CA PHE A 236 -18.15 -1.97 -13.94
C PHE A 236 -17.06 -2.07 -15.01
N LEU A 237 -16.94 -3.21 -15.70
CA LEU A 237 -15.97 -3.40 -16.78
C LEU A 237 -16.21 -2.44 -17.94
N HIS A 238 -17.48 -2.21 -18.30
CA HIS A 238 -17.83 -1.24 -19.34
C HIS A 238 -17.42 0.19 -18.97
N HIS A 239 -17.61 0.60 -17.70
CA HIS A 239 -17.10 1.89 -17.22
C HIS A 239 -15.57 1.99 -17.31
N LEU A 240 -14.83 0.90 -17.07
CA LEU A 240 -13.38 0.91 -17.23
C LEU A 240 -12.96 1.12 -18.69
N ASP A 241 -13.68 0.57 -19.66
CA ASP A 241 -13.35 0.70 -21.08
C ASP A 241 -13.67 2.07 -21.69
N GLY A 242 -14.39 2.92 -20.96
CA GLY A 242 -14.61 4.33 -21.30
C GLY A 242 -16.07 4.72 -21.56
N GLY A 243 -17.01 3.76 -21.47
CA GLY A 243 -18.41 3.99 -21.86
C GLY A 243 -18.60 4.09 -23.37
#